data_AF-A0A653H9S4-F1
#
_entry.id   AF-A0A653H9S4-F1
#
_cell.length_a   1.000
_cell.length_b   1.000
_cell.length_c   1.000
_cell.angle_alpha   90.00
_cell.angle_beta   90.00
_cell.angle_gamma   90.00
#
_symmetry.space_group_name_H-M   'P 1'
#
loop_
_entity.id
_entity.type
_entity.pdbx_description
1 polymer ?
#
loop_
_entity_poly.entity_id
_entity_poly.type
_entity_poly.pdbx_seq_one_letter_code
_entity_poly.pdbx_strand_id
1 'polypeptide(L)'
;EVTEKIDIWSLACCIVEIFTSKYPYFQFSKNLKIRHELIVNKRTPYIPTFLPNSIKKCLQRCFSFVPEERPCAYEIYQSLTKIKVVE
;
A
#
# COMPACT_ATOMS: atom_id res chain seq x y z
N GLU A 1 -4.54 5.38 19.28
CA GLU A 1 -4.92 3.99 19.63
C GLU A 1 -4.33 3.05 18.59
N VAL A 2 -3.90 1.86 18.98
CA VAL A 2 -3.39 0.83 18.05
C VAL A 2 -4.57 -0.01 17.61
N THR A 3 -4.88 -0.01 16.31
CA THR A 3 -5.97 -0.78 15.72
C THR A 3 -5.45 -1.63 14.56
N GLU A 4 -6.28 -2.56 14.06
CA GLU A 4 -5.99 -3.40 12.90
C GLU A 4 -5.70 -2.57 11.64
N LYS A 5 -6.13 -1.30 11.61
CA LYS A 5 -5.84 -0.37 10.51
C LYS A 5 -4.34 -0.13 10.33
N ILE A 6 -3.51 -0.32 11.36
CA ILE A 6 -2.05 -0.24 11.23
C ILE A 6 -1.53 -1.41 10.39
N ASP A 7 -2.05 -2.62 10.60
CA ASP A 7 -1.69 -3.80 9.82
C ASP A 7 -2.11 -3.67 8.36
N ILE A 8 -3.20 -2.95 8.07
CA ILE A 8 -3.64 -2.69 6.69
C ILE A 8 -2.58 -1.92 5.88
N TRP A 9 -1.89 -0.95 6.49
CA TRP A 9 -0.80 -0.24 5.82
C TRP A 9 0.37 -1.20 5.53
N SER A 10 0.77 -1.99 6.53
CA SER A 10 1.86 -2.96 6.42
C SER A 10 1.55 -4.06 5.39
N LEU A 11 0.31 -4.54 5.33
CA LEU A 11 -0.15 -5.50 4.34
C LEU A 11 -0.09 -4.92 2.92
N ALA A 12 -0.52 -3.67 2.73
CA ALA A 12 -0.43 -3.01 1.43
C ALA A 12 1.03 -2.80 0.99
N CYS A 13 1.95 -2.53 1.92
CA CYS A 13 3.39 -2.54 1.66
C CYS A 13 3.87 -3.89 1.12
N CYS A 14 3.49 -5.01 1.75
CA CYS A 14 3.83 -6.36 1.28
C CYS A 14 3.24 -6.65 -0.11
N ILE A 15 2.00 -6.24 -0.37
CA ILE A 15 1.37 -6.42 -1.69
C ILE A 15 2.14 -5.65 -2.77
N VAL A 16 2.51 -4.40 -2.52
CA VAL A 16 3.34 -3.61 -3.44
C VAL A 16 4.69 -4.30 -3.69
N GLU A 17 5.32 -4.81 -2.64
CA GLU A 17 6.58 -5.54 -2.75
C GLU A 17 6.47 -6.80 -3.59
N ILE A 18 5.41 -7.60 -3.40
CA ILE A 18 5.14 -8.80 -4.20
C ILE A 18 5.02 -8.47 -5.69
N PHE A 19 4.27 -7.43 -6.05
CA PHE A 19 4.08 -7.08 -7.46
C PHE A 19 5.28 -6.42 -8.11
N THR A 20 6.12 -5.73 -7.33
CA THR A 20 7.22 -4.91 -7.89
C THR A 20 8.60 -5.52 -7.71
N SER A 21 8.73 -6.54 -6.86
CA SER A 21 10.00 -7.06 -6.33
C SER A 21 10.88 -5.97 -5.71
N LYS A 22 10.26 -4.90 -5.20
CA LYS A 22 10.93 -3.76 -4.58
C LYS A 22 10.26 -3.44 -3.25
N TYR A 23 11.05 -3.28 -2.21
CA TYR A 23 10.54 -2.86 -0.91
C TYR A 23 9.87 -1.47 -1.00
N PRO A 24 8.88 -1.17 -0.14
CA PRO A 24 8.26 0.15 -0.06
C PRO A 24 9.31 1.24 0.10
N TYR A 25 9.18 2.35 -0.63
CA TYR A 25 10.14 3.47 -0.59
C TYR A 25 11.55 3.14 -1.10
N PHE A 26 11.70 2.16 -2.00
CA PHE A 26 12.99 1.76 -2.58
C PHE A 26 13.85 2.90 -3.16
N GLN A 27 13.26 4.06 -3.51
CA GLN A 27 14.00 5.24 -3.97
C GLN A 27 14.83 5.93 -2.87
N PHE A 28 14.66 5.57 -1.59
CA PHE A 28 15.35 6.20 -0.47
C PHE A 28 16.27 5.22 0.23
N SER A 29 17.56 5.56 0.30
CA SER A 29 18.60 4.70 0.89
C SER A 29 18.72 4.78 2.41
N LYS A 30 18.08 5.77 3.07
CA LYS A 30 18.21 6.02 4.51
C LYS A 30 16.85 6.06 5.19
N ASN A 31 16.70 5.32 6.28
CA ASN A 31 15.48 5.29 7.10
C ASN A 31 15.03 6.68 7.57
N LEU A 32 15.97 7.58 7.88
CA LEU A 32 15.65 8.96 8.25
C LEU A 32 14.94 9.71 7.12
N LYS A 33 15.36 9.52 5.85
CA LYS A 33 14.70 10.13 4.69
C LYS A 33 13.31 9.53 4.48
N ILE A 34 13.17 8.20 4.63
CA ILE A 34 11.86 7.54 4.54
C ILE A 34 10.89 8.11 5.58
N ARG A 35 11.32 8.24 6.84
CA ARG A 35 10.49 8.83 7.91
C ARG A 35 10.09 10.28 7.60
N HIS A 36 11.03 11.09 7.12
CA HIS A 36 10.74 12.48 6.74
C HIS A 36 9.70 12.53 5.61
N GLU A 37 9.91 11.77 4.55
CA GLU A 37 9.00 11.72 3.39
C GLU A 37 7.61 11.23 3.79
N LEU A 38 7.52 10.19 4.62
CA LEU A 38 6.26 9.63 5.09
C LEU A 38 5.51 10.60 6.04
N ILE A 39 6.19 11.10 7.07
CA ILE A 39 5.54 11.82 8.16
C ILE A 39 5.29 13.28 7.80
N VAL A 40 6.29 13.94 7.20
CA VAL A 40 6.28 15.38 6.88
C VAL A 40 5.68 15.62 5.51
N ASN A 41 6.21 14.97 4.48
CA ASN A 41 5.78 15.19 3.09
C ASN A 41 4.54 14.37 2.70
N LYS A 42 3.99 13.58 3.65
CA LYS A 42 2.82 12.71 3.44
C LYS A 42 2.97 11.81 2.20
N ARG A 43 4.19 11.35 1.93
CA ARG A 43 4.49 10.49 0.79
C ARG A 43 4.13 9.04 1.11
N THR A 44 3.28 8.44 0.30
CA THR A 44 2.92 7.02 0.38
C THR A 44 3.93 6.15 -0.39
N PRO A 45 3.93 4.82 -0.19
CA PRO A 45 4.63 3.91 -1.07
C PRO A 45 4.20 4.07 -2.53
N TYR A 46 5.09 3.72 -3.45
CA TYR A 46 4.79 3.74 -4.89
C TYR A 46 3.79 2.63 -5.22
N ILE A 47 2.71 2.99 -5.92
CA ILE A 47 1.75 2.02 -6.47
C ILE A 47 2.05 1.85 -7.96
N PRO A 48 2.41 0.65 -8.42
CA PRO A 48 2.76 0.42 -9.82
C PRO A 48 1.60 0.65 -10.79
N THR A 49 1.90 1.31 -11.90
CA THR A 49 0.92 1.73 -12.92
C THR A 49 0.28 0.56 -13.66
N PHE A 50 1.01 -0.55 -13.81
CA PHE A 50 0.55 -1.77 -14.49
C PHE A 50 -0.54 -2.53 -13.74
N LEU A 51 -0.78 -2.23 -12.45
CA LEU A 51 -1.84 -2.89 -11.70
C LEU A 51 -3.23 -2.47 -12.22
N PRO A 52 -4.22 -3.38 -12.16
CA PRO A 52 -5.61 -3.04 -12.42
C PRO A 52 -6.11 -1.87 -11.58
N ASN A 53 -6.98 -1.03 -12.15
CA ASN A 53 -7.50 0.16 -11.47
C ASN A 53 -8.24 -0.16 -10.16
N SER A 54 -8.90 -1.31 -10.07
CA SER A 54 -9.54 -1.78 -8.83
C SER A 54 -8.54 -1.90 -7.68
N ILE A 55 -7.37 -2.49 -7.94
CA ILE A 55 -6.33 -2.69 -6.95
C ILE A 55 -5.61 -1.40 -6.63
N LYS A 56 -5.31 -0.58 -7.65
CA LYS A 56 -4.69 0.72 -7.41
C LYS A 56 -5.52 1.57 -6.46
N LYS A 57 -6.84 1.62 -6.66
CA LYS A 57 -7.78 2.32 -5.75
C LYS A 57 -7.80 1.71 -4.35
N CYS A 58 -7.77 0.39 -4.24
CA CYS A 58 -7.70 -0.29 -2.95
C CYS A 58 -6.40 0.06 -2.20
N LEU A 59 -5.25 -0.05 -2.85
CA LEU A 59 -3.93 0.28 -2.27
C LEU A 59 -3.83 1.76 -1.87
N GLN A 60 -4.40 2.67 -2.67
CA GLN A 60 -4.49 4.09 -2.32
C GLN A 60 -5.24 4.29 -1.00
N ARG A 61 -6.38 3.61 -0.80
CA ARG A 61 -7.12 3.65 0.47
C ARG A 61 -6.31 3.04 1.62
N CYS A 62 -5.59 1.93 1.40
CA CYS A 62 -4.74 1.34 2.42
C CYS A 62 -3.65 2.30 2.92
N PHE A 63 -3.15 3.17 2.04
CA PHE A 63 -2.16 4.21 2.36
C PHE A 63 -2.77 5.56 2.78
N SER A 64 -4.03 5.58 3.24
CA SER A 64 -4.59 6.79 3.86
C SER A 64 -3.91 7.08 5.20
N PHE A 65 -3.65 8.37 5.45
CA PHE A 65 -3.20 8.87 6.75
C PHE A 65 -4.33 8.94 7.78
N VAL A 66 -5.59 8.81 7.34
CA VAL A 66 -6.77 8.66 8.20
C VAL A 66 -7.05 7.15 8.35
N PRO A 67 -6.76 6.53 9.52
CA PRO A 67 -6.87 5.08 9.69
C PRO A 67 -8.24 4.50 9.34
N GLU A 68 -9.32 5.25 9.60
CA GLU A 68 -10.70 4.85 9.39
C GLU A 68 -11.06 4.71 7.90
N GLU A 69 -10.34 5.39 7.01
CA GLU A 69 -10.53 5.30 5.56
C GLU A 69 -9.91 4.01 4.97
N ARG A 70 -9.01 3.38 5.71
CA ARG A 70 -8.35 2.15 5.26
C ARG A 70 -9.36 1.00 5.23
N PRO A 71 -9.39 0.19 4.17
CA PRO A 71 -10.32 -0.94 4.07
C PRO A 71 -9.99 -2.02 5.11
N CYS A 72 -10.88 -2.96 5.35
CA CYS A 72 -10.54 -4.18 6.08
C CYS A 72 -9.81 -5.19 5.18
N ALA A 73 -9.15 -6.19 5.78
CA ALA A 73 -8.41 -7.21 5.03
C ALA A 73 -9.30 -7.97 4.02
N TYR A 74 -10.59 -8.14 4.33
CA TYR A 74 -11.56 -8.80 3.45
C TYR A 74 -11.83 -7.98 2.17
N GLU A 75 -11.96 -6.66 2.26
CA GLU A 75 -12.10 -5.78 1.08
C GLU A 75 -10.86 -5.81 0.18
N ILE A 76 -9.66 -5.93 0.78
CA ILE A 76 -8.40 -6.08 0.04
C ILE A 76 -8.41 -7.41 -0.72
N TYR A 77 -8.76 -8.50 -0.04
CA TYR A 77 -8.91 -9.82 -0.65
C TYR A 77 -9.88 -9.79 -1.84
N GLN A 78 -11.07 -9.21 -1.67
CA GLN A 78 -12.04 -9.05 -2.77
C GLN A 78 -11.52 -8.21 -3.95
N SER A 79 -10.60 -7.27 -3.69
CA SER A 79 -9.96 -6.48 -4.75
C SER A 79 -8.90 -7.29 -5.50
N LEU A 80 -8.17 -8.16 -4.80
CA LEU A 80 -7.15 -9.04 -5.36
C LEU A 80 -7.75 -10.20 -6.18
N THR A 81 -8.88 -10.76 -5.77
CA THR A 81 -9.55 -11.85 -6.53
C THR A 81 -10.12 -11.40 -7.87
N LYS A 82 -10.19 -10.08 -8.13
CA LYS A 82 -10.59 -9.51 -9.41
C LYS A 82 -9.44 -9.46 -10.42
N ILE A 83 -8.21 -9.81 -10.04
CA ILE A 83 -7.10 -9.95 -10.99
C ILE A 83 -7.39 -11.18 -11.84
N LYS A 84 -7.52 -10.96 -13.14
CA LYS A 84 -7.44 -12.05 -14.10
C LYS A 84 -5.96 -12.29 -14.38
N VAL A 85 -5.45 -13.45 -13.99
CA VAL A 85 -4.16 -13.92 -14.50
C VAL A 85 -4.40 -14.23 -15.96
N VAL A 86 -3.76 -13.44 -16.84
CA VAL A 86 -3.72 -13.77 -18.26
C VAL A 86 -2.59 -14.77 -18.39
N GLU A 87 -2.93 -16.03 -18.65
CA GLU A 87 -1.98 -17.06 -19.07
C GLU A 87 -1.42 -16.74 -20.46
#